data_AF-A0A225W8X0-F1
#
_entry.id   AF-A0A225W8X0-F1
#
_cell.length_a   1.000
_cell.length_b   1.000
_cell.length_c   1.000
_cell.angle_alpha   90.00
_cell.angle_beta   90.00
_cell.angle_gamma   90.00
#
_symmetry.space_group_name_H-M   'P 1'
#
loop_
_entity.id
_entity.type
_entity.pdbx_description
1 polymer ?
#
loop_
_entity_poly.entity_id
_entity_poly.type
_entity_poly.pdbx_seq_one_letter_code
_entity_poly.pdbx_strand_id
1 'polypeptide(L)'
;MASGSLSSRRTTNNIAEYRGLKDGLSRAAEIQLRYIHVVGDSALIIYQMRHRKSPKAPHPRSIYSQCQGIVDRVHVRPWTHHIRAFNKAADQLANVAMYERVSRQIFKSDQVDHIPPWANVLRIASGDMEHWRGVYLETGSGMSDVEAETG
;
A
#
# COMPACT_ATOMS: atom_id res chain seq x y z
N MET A 1 2.87 -36.38 -15.04
CA MET A 1 2.79 -34.93 -15.29
C MET A 1 1.56 -34.39 -14.58
N ALA A 2 1.72 -33.81 -13.39
CA ALA A 2 0.63 -33.16 -12.65
C ALA A 2 1.11 -31.76 -12.28
N SER A 3 0.76 -30.78 -13.11
CA SER A 3 0.92 -29.36 -12.78
C SER A 3 -0.37 -28.91 -12.10
N GLY A 4 -0.50 -29.23 -10.82
CA GLY A 4 -1.50 -28.61 -9.96
C GLY A 4 -0.99 -27.23 -9.58
N SER A 5 -1.48 -26.19 -10.26
CA SER A 5 -1.28 -24.80 -9.83
C SER A 5 -1.98 -24.59 -8.49
N LEU A 6 -1.30 -24.91 -7.39
CA LEU A 6 -1.66 -24.50 -6.03
C LEU A 6 -1.30 -23.02 -5.84
N SER A 7 -1.92 -22.16 -6.64
CA SER A 7 -1.94 -20.72 -6.35
C SER A 7 -2.85 -20.51 -5.15
N SER A 8 -2.33 -20.65 -3.94
CA SER A 8 -3.13 -20.47 -2.72
C SER A 8 -3.80 -19.09 -2.74
N ARG A 9 -5.03 -18.97 -2.21
CA ARG A 9 -5.76 -17.68 -2.10
C ARG A 9 -4.89 -16.58 -1.49
N ARG A 10 -4.02 -16.95 -0.54
CA ARG A 10 -3.04 -16.05 0.08
C ARG A 10 -1.98 -15.54 -0.89
N THR A 11 -1.47 -16.38 -1.78
CA THR A 11 -0.52 -15.96 -2.83
C THR A 11 -1.15 -14.93 -3.76
N THR A 12 -2.40 -15.15 -4.18
CA THR A 12 -3.14 -14.21 -5.03
C THR A 12 -3.40 -12.88 -4.33
N ASN A 13 -3.76 -12.93 -3.03
CA ASN A 13 -3.95 -11.73 -2.23
C ASN A 13 -2.65 -10.92 -2.09
N ASN A 14 -1.55 -11.57 -1.73
CA ASN A 14 -0.26 -10.89 -1.60
C ASN A 14 0.20 -10.26 -2.93
N ILE A 15 -0.08 -10.92 -4.07
CA ILE A 15 0.23 -10.34 -5.39
C ILE A 15 -0.62 -9.09 -5.65
N ALA A 16 -1.91 -9.10 -5.30
CA ALA A 16 -2.78 -7.95 -5.45
C ALA A 16 -2.31 -6.77 -4.56
N GLU A 17 -1.96 -7.04 -3.31
CA GLU A 17 -1.42 -6.04 -2.38
C GLU A 17 -0.08 -5.45 -2.88
N TYR A 18 0.82 -6.29 -3.40
CA TYR A 18 2.07 -5.83 -4.01
C TYR A 18 1.84 -4.96 -5.24
N ARG A 19 0.84 -5.27 -6.08
CA ARG A 19 0.48 -4.43 -7.23
C ARG A 19 -0.06 -3.08 -6.78
N GLY A 20 -0.98 -3.06 -5.81
CA GLY A 20 -1.50 -1.82 -5.24
C GLY A 20 -0.39 -0.92 -4.67
N LEU A 21 0.55 -1.50 -3.93
CA LEU A 21 1.72 -0.78 -3.44
C LEU A 21 2.57 -0.22 -4.59
N LYS A 22 2.90 -1.05 -5.59
CA LYS A 22 3.70 -0.63 -6.75
C LYS A 22 3.06 0.55 -7.47
N ASP A 23 1.75 0.47 -7.73
CA ASP A 23 1.02 1.50 -8.46
C ASP A 23 1.00 2.82 -7.68
N GLY A 24 0.75 2.77 -6.37
CA GLY A 24 0.82 3.95 -5.50
C GLY A 24 2.21 4.59 -5.47
N LEU A 25 3.27 3.78 -5.34
CA LEU A 25 4.66 4.25 -5.40
C LEU A 25 5.02 4.85 -6.76
N SER A 26 4.62 4.19 -7.85
CA SER A 26 4.88 4.64 -9.21
C SER A 26 4.23 5.99 -9.44
N ARG A 27 2.97 6.15 -8.99
CA ARG A 27 2.29 7.43 -9.05
C ARG A 27 3.01 8.50 -8.26
N ALA A 28 3.42 8.20 -7.02
CA ALA A 28 4.18 9.15 -6.20
C ALA A 28 5.46 9.63 -6.92
N ALA A 29 6.15 8.73 -7.62
CA ALA A 29 7.32 9.09 -8.42
C ALA A 29 6.97 9.95 -9.64
N GLU A 30 5.88 9.64 -10.36
CA GLU A 30 5.39 10.45 -11.51
C GLU A 30 5.09 11.90 -11.12
N ILE A 31 4.44 12.09 -9.96
CA ILE A 31 4.13 13.43 -9.43
C ILE A 31 5.26 13.99 -8.55
N GLN A 32 6.45 13.40 -8.61
CA GLN A 32 7.68 13.87 -7.95
C GLN A 32 7.57 14.09 -6.44
N LEU A 33 6.71 13.31 -5.76
CA LEU A 33 6.65 13.31 -4.31
C LEU A 33 7.93 12.71 -3.73
N ARG A 34 8.34 13.26 -2.58
CA ARG A 34 9.47 12.78 -1.78
C ARG A 34 9.06 12.73 -0.31
N TYR A 35 9.76 11.89 0.46
CA TYR A 35 9.53 11.72 1.90
C TYR A 35 8.11 11.24 2.20
N ILE A 36 7.66 10.24 1.43
CA ILE A 36 6.31 9.70 1.59
C ILE A 36 6.26 8.69 2.73
N HIS A 37 5.17 8.72 3.50
CA HIS A 37 4.82 7.72 4.49
C HIS A 37 3.92 6.68 3.81
N VAL A 38 4.29 5.40 3.88
CA VAL A 38 3.45 4.31 3.41
C VAL A 38 2.75 3.61 4.57
N VAL A 39 1.44 3.47 4.43
CA VAL A 39 0.55 2.80 5.36
C VAL A 39 -0.13 1.62 4.65
N GLY A 40 -0.26 0.49 5.33
CA GLY A 40 -1.01 -0.66 4.81
C GLY A 40 -1.41 -1.65 5.90
N ASP A 41 -2.35 -2.53 5.58
CA ASP A 41 -2.88 -3.57 6.48
C ASP A 41 -2.17 -4.93 6.34
N SER A 42 -1.35 -5.09 5.30
CA SER A 42 -0.52 -6.28 5.09
C SER A 42 0.77 -6.22 5.92
N ALA A 43 0.71 -6.74 7.16
CA ALA A 43 1.86 -6.81 8.05
C ALA A 43 3.09 -7.45 7.38
N LEU A 44 2.87 -8.47 6.55
CA LEU A 44 3.92 -9.16 5.81
C LEU A 44 4.61 -8.22 4.81
N ILE A 45 3.84 -7.54 3.95
CA ILE A 45 4.42 -6.66 2.91
C ILE A 45 5.09 -5.46 3.56
N ILE A 46 4.46 -4.84 4.57
CA ILE A 46 5.06 -3.75 5.34
C ILE A 46 6.41 -4.19 5.94
N TYR A 47 6.45 -5.37 6.57
CA TYR A 47 7.68 -5.93 7.12
C TYR A 47 8.76 -6.16 6.04
N GLN A 48 8.37 -6.75 4.91
CA GLN A 48 9.27 -7.05 3.78
C GLN A 48 9.87 -5.77 3.18
N MET A 49 9.06 -4.74 2.99
CA MET A 49 9.51 -3.45 2.46
C MET A 49 10.42 -2.72 3.44
N ARG A 50 10.01 -2.61 4.72
CA ARG A 50 10.79 -1.96 5.78
C ARG A 50 12.18 -2.57 5.96
N HIS A 51 12.26 -3.91 5.99
CA HIS A 51 13.52 -4.62 6.27
C HIS A 51 14.26 -5.07 5.01
N ARG A 52 13.82 -4.62 3.83
CA ARG A 52 14.33 -5.08 2.53
C ARG A 52 14.42 -6.61 2.40
N LYS A 53 13.44 -7.33 2.95
CA LYS A 53 13.36 -8.80 2.91
C LYS A 53 12.54 -9.27 1.72
N SER A 54 13.22 -9.84 0.73
CA SER A 54 12.57 -10.37 -0.47
C SER A 54 11.59 -11.52 -0.16
N PRO A 55 10.43 -11.60 -0.85
CA PRO A 55 9.53 -12.74 -0.76
C PRO A 55 10.20 -14.08 -1.09
N LYS A 56 9.88 -15.11 -0.31
CA LYS A 56 10.35 -16.47 -0.58
C LYS A 56 9.79 -17.01 -1.89
N ALA A 57 8.50 -16.77 -2.16
CA ALA A 57 7.84 -17.24 -3.38
C ALA A 57 8.36 -16.47 -4.62
N PRO A 58 8.59 -17.15 -5.77
CA PRO A 58 9.19 -16.52 -6.94
C PRO A 58 8.29 -15.46 -7.60
N HIS A 59 6.98 -15.68 -7.65
CA HIS A 59 6.04 -14.78 -8.33
C HIS A 59 6.09 -13.31 -7.83
N PRO A 60 6.00 -13.03 -6.51
CA PRO A 60 6.06 -11.64 -6.04
C PRO A 60 7.46 -11.01 -6.05
N ARG A 61 8.56 -11.76 -6.25
CA ARG A 61 9.93 -11.20 -6.21
C ARG A 61 10.16 -10.10 -7.24
N SER A 62 9.61 -10.26 -8.44
CA SER A 62 9.76 -9.26 -9.51
C SER A 62 9.06 -7.94 -9.15
N ILE A 63 7.84 -8.01 -8.62
CA ILE A 63 7.08 -6.81 -8.21
C ILE A 63 7.73 -6.16 -6.99
N TYR A 64 8.21 -6.96 -6.03
CA TYR A 64 8.98 -6.47 -4.89
C TYR A 64 10.22 -5.68 -5.32
N SER A 65 11.01 -6.20 -6.27
CA SER A 65 12.19 -5.52 -6.80
C SER A 65 11.84 -4.17 -7.44
N GLN A 66 10.76 -4.13 -8.23
CA GLN A 66 10.25 -2.89 -8.81
C GLN A 66 9.85 -1.88 -7.73
N CYS A 67 9.17 -2.33 -6.66
CA CYS A 67 8.79 -1.46 -5.54
C CYS A 67 10.04 -0.87 -4.87
N GLN A 68 11.05 -1.69 -4.55
CA GLN A 68 12.29 -1.22 -3.91
C GLN A 68 13.00 -0.15 -4.76
N GLY A 69 13.07 -0.35 -6.08
CA GLY A 69 13.67 0.63 -6.97
C GLY A 69 12.96 1.98 -7.00
N ILE A 70 11.65 2.03 -6.71
CA ILE A 70 10.88 3.27 -6.62
C ILE A 70 10.98 3.87 -5.21
N VAL A 71 10.96 3.02 -4.17
CA VAL A 71 11.09 3.41 -2.76
C VAL A 71 12.31 4.29 -2.54
N ASP A 72 13.43 3.92 -3.15
CA ASP A 72 14.69 4.67 -3.04
C ASP A 72 14.61 6.03 -3.73
N ARG A 73 13.84 6.16 -4.82
CA ARG A 73 13.68 7.42 -5.58
C ARG A 73 12.78 8.42 -4.87
N VAL A 74 11.71 7.93 -4.23
CA VAL A 74 10.71 8.77 -3.54
C VAL A 74 11.02 8.94 -2.05
N HIS A 75 12.13 8.38 -1.57
CA HIS A 75 12.57 8.43 -0.17
C HIS A 75 11.47 8.00 0.82
N VAL A 76 10.90 6.80 0.64
CA VAL A 76 9.86 6.31 1.56
C VAL A 76 10.41 6.11 2.96
N ARG A 77 9.99 6.95 3.90
CA ARG A 77 10.15 6.79 5.34
C ARG A 77 9.02 7.59 6.02
N PRO A 78 8.23 7.03 6.97
CA PRO A 78 8.25 5.68 7.55
C PRO A 78 7.33 4.65 6.86
N TRP A 79 7.39 3.39 7.33
CA TRP A 79 6.46 2.30 6.98
C TRP A 79 5.60 1.95 8.20
N THR A 80 4.28 2.07 8.09
CA THR A 80 3.37 1.76 9.20
C THR A 80 2.39 0.65 8.83
N HIS A 81 2.35 -0.37 9.66
CA HIS A 81 1.28 -1.36 9.63
C HIS A 81 0.10 -0.86 10.46
N HIS A 82 -1.12 -1.00 9.93
CA HIS A 82 -2.32 -0.72 10.71
C HIS A 82 -3.33 -1.81 10.61
N ILE A 83 -4.09 -1.95 11.69
CA ILE A 83 -5.18 -2.90 11.74
C ILE A 83 -6.35 -2.34 10.90
N ARG A 84 -6.96 -3.25 10.15
CA ARG A 84 -7.98 -3.06 9.11
C ARG A 84 -9.15 -2.11 9.46
N ALA A 85 -9.43 -1.90 10.75
CA ALA A 85 -10.47 -0.99 11.22
C ALA A 85 -10.31 0.47 10.72
N PHE A 86 -9.11 0.86 10.27
CA PHE A 86 -8.82 2.21 9.75
C PHE A 86 -8.17 2.20 8.36
N ASN A 87 -8.43 1.14 7.59
CA ASN A 87 -8.11 1.04 6.17
C ASN A 87 -9.37 0.76 5.35
N LYS A 88 -10.48 1.42 5.73
CA LYS A 88 -11.81 1.16 5.20
C LYS A 88 -11.90 1.54 3.72
N ALA A 89 -11.11 2.53 3.28
CA ALA A 89 -11.06 2.93 1.88
C ALA A 89 -10.50 1.82 0.99
N ALA A 90 -9.41 1.16 1.40
CA ALA A 90 -8.83 0.03 0.67
C ALA A 90 -9.79 -1.17 0.65
N ASP A 91 -10.48 -1.43 1.76
CA ASP A 91 -11.53 -2.46 1.82
C ASP A 91 -12.67 -2.18 0.84
N GLN A 92 -13.13 -0.93 0.78
CA GLN A 92 -14.17 -0.53 -0.15
C GLN A 92 -13.72 -0.64 -1.61
N LEU A 93 -12.48 -0.26 -1.91
CA LEU A 93 -11.88 -0.43 -3.25
C LEU A 93 -11.82 -1.91 -3.65
N ALA A 94 -11.41 -2.79 -2.74
CA ALA A 94 -11.40 -4.23 -2.97
C ALA A 94 -12.80 -4.77 -3.27
N ASN A 95 -13.81 -4.32 -2.50
CA ASN A 95 -15.20 -4.71 -2.73
C ASN A 95 -15.74 -4.22 -4.08
N VAL A 96 -15.44 -2.97 -4.48
CA VAL A 96 -15.81 -2.44 -5.81
C VAL A 96 -15.15 -3.27 -6.91
N ALA A 97 -13.85 -3.55 -6.80
CA ALA A 97 -13.14 -4.36 -7.79
C ALA A 97 -13.68 -5.80 -7.87
N MET A 98 -14.04 -6.41 -6.75
CA MET A 98 -14.67 -7.74 -6.73
C MET A 98 -16.05 -7.74 -7.39
N TYR A 99 -16.84 -6.69 -7.16
CA TYR A 99 -18.18 -6.56 -7.74
C TYR A 99 -18.13 -6.27 -9.25
N GLU A 100 -17.35 -5.28 -9.66
CA GLU A 100 -17.23 -4.90 -11.08
C GLU A 100 -16.41 -5.91 -11.89
N ARG A 101 -15.54 -6.69 -11.24
CA ARG A 101 -14.55 -7.57 -11.87
C ARG A 101 -13.61 -6.84 -12.83
N VAL A 102 -13.44 -5.53 -12.63
CA VAL A 102 -12.56 -4.66 -13.41
C VAL A 102 -11.52 -4.04 -12.48
N SER A 103 -10.27 -4.03 -12.93
CA SER A 103 -9.20 -3.28 -12.28
C SER A 103 -9.23 -1.83 -12.81
N ARG A 104 -9.50 -0.86 -11.92
CA ARG A 104 -9.48 0.57 -12.26
C ARG A 104 -8.54 1.32 -11.32
N GLN A 105 -7.84 2.30 -11.88
CA GLN A 105 -7.13 3.32 -11.11
C GLN A 105 -7.90 4.63 -11.29
N ILE A 106 -8.21 5.29 -10.18
CA ILE A 106 -8.95 6.55 -10.16
C ILE A 106 -8.13 7.55 -9.35
N PHE A 107 -7.96 8.74 -9.90
CA PHE A 107 -7.20 9.82 -9.29
C PHE A 107 -8.13 10.93 -8.83
N LYS A 108 -7.70 11.71 -7.83
CA LYS A 108 -8.43 12.91 -7.40
C LYS A 108 -8.60 13.93 -8.55
N SER A 109 -7.67 13.96 -9.50
CA SER A 109 -7.76 14.79 -10.71
C SER A 109 -8.94 14.42 -11.61
N ASP A 110 -9.50 13.21 -11.47
CA ASP A 110 -10.58 12.73 -12.33
C ASP A 110 -11.96 13.29 -11.92
N GLN A 111 -12.01 14.13 -10.87
CA GLN A 111 -13.22 14.82 -10.38
C GLN A 111 -14.41 13.88 -10.16
N VAL A 112 -14.13 12.67 -9.64
CA VAL A 112 -15.12 11.60 -9.42
C VAL A 112 -15.93 11.77 -8.12
N ASP A 113 -15.84 12.93 -7.48
CA ASP A 113 -16.42 13.24 -6.17
C ASP A 113 -17.96 13.08 -6.13
N HIS A 114 -18.59 12.99 -7.30
CA HIS A 114 -20.05 12.86 -7.46
C HIS A 114 -20.49 11.53 -8.09
N ILE A 115 -19.57 10.62 -8.43
CA ILE A 115 -19.88 9.38 -9.15
C ILE A 115 -19.80 8.20 -8.18
N PRO A 116 -20.92 7.54 -7.83
CA PRO A 116 -20.86 6.27 -7.10
C PRO A 116 -20.19 5.17 -7.94
N PRO A 117 -19.41 4.26 -7.33
CA PRO A 117 -19.12 4.16 -5.89
C PRO A 117 -17.97 5.07 -5.40
N TRP A 118 -17.29 5.78 -6.30
CA TRP A 118 -16.05 6.53 -6.05
C TRP A 118 -16.22 7.68 -5.06
N ALA A 119 -17.34 8.40 -5.12
CA ALA A 119 -17.68 9.44 -4.14
C ALA A 119 -17.63 8.91 -2.69
N ASN A 120 -18.14 7.70 -2.46
CA ASN A 120 -18.11 7.09 -1.12
C ASN A 120 -16.70 6.63 -0.74
N VAL A 121 -15.95 6.05 -1.69
CA VAL A 121 -14.55 5.64 -1.48
C VAL A 121 -13.69 6.84 -1.07
N LEU A 122 -13.80 7.96 -1.79
CA LEU A 122 -13.00 9.16 -1.52
C LEU A 122 -13.34 9.77 -0.16
N ARG A 123 -14.63 9.81 0.21
CA ARG A 123 -15.06 10.26 1.55
C ARG A 123 -14.45 9.40 2.66
N ILE A 124 -14.45 8.08 2.50
CA ILE A 124 -13.84 7.17 3.48
C ILE A 124 -12.32 7.37 3.52
N ALA A 125 -11.67 7.52 2.37
CA ALA A 125 -10.23 7.77 2.28
C ALA A 125 -9.83 9.07 3.00
N SER A 126 -10.61 10.14 2.86
CA SER A 126 -10.40 11.38 3.63
C SER A 126 -10.49 11.15 5.14
N GLY A 127 -11.48 10.39 5.60
CA GLY A 127 -11.61 10.05 7.03
C GLY A 127 -10.47 9.17 7.55
N ASP A 128 -10.05 8.17 6.78
CA ASP A 128 -8.88 7.35 7.12
C ASP A 128 -7.63 8.25 7.22
N MET A 129 -7.38 9.14 6.26
CA MET A 129 -6.24 10.07 6.27
C MET A 129 -6.26 11.05 7.45
N GLU A 130 -7.43 11.57 7.84
CA GLU A 130 -7.56 12.46 8.98
C GLU A 130 -7.24 11.74 10.30
N HIS A 131 -7.74 10.52 10.46
CA HIS A 131 -7.37 9.67 11.59
C HIS A 131 -5.86 9.42 11.61
N TRP A 132 -5.26 9.11 10.46
CA TRP A 132 -3.82 8.93 10.33
C TRP A 132 -3.02 10.15 10.75
N ARG A 133 -3.44 11.32 10.29
CA ARG A 133 -2.82 12.58 10.66
C ARG A 133 -2.95 12.83 12.16
N GLY A 134 -4.10 12.52 12.77
CA GLY A 134 -4.31 12.59 14.21
C GLY A 134 -3.34 11.68 14.97
N VAL A 135 -3.32 10.38 14.65
CA VAL A 135 -2.42 9.41 15.30
C VAL A 135 -0.96 9.80 15.11
N TYR A 136 -0.55 10.23 13.92
CA TYR A 136 0.82 10.67 13.65
C TYR A 136 1.22 11.92 14.44
N LEU A 137 0.30 12.90 14.56
CA LEU A 137 0.56 14.11 15.35
C LEU A 137 0.56 13.83 16.87
N GLU A 138 -0.27 12.91 17.36
CA GLU A 138 -0.38 12.54 18.77
C GLU A 138 0.78 11.64 19.24
N THR A 139 1.24 10.71 18.39
CA THR A 139 2.40 9.84 18.68
C THR A 139 3.74 10.51 18.40
N GLY A 140 3.72 11.73 17.85
CA GLY A 140 4.86 12.61 17.73
C GLY A 140 5.60 12.50 16.39
N SER A 141 6.12 13.66 15.99
CA SER A 141 7.05 13.94 14.89
C SER A 141 8.41 13.19 15.00
N GLY A 142 8.47 11.97 15.53
CA GLY A 142 9.74 11.29 15.81
C GLY A 142 9.59 9.83 16.21
N MET A 143 9.53 8.93 15.23
CA MET A 143 10.53 7.87 15.24
C MET A 143 11.80 8.49 14.66
N SER A 144 12.54 9.19 15.52
CA SER A 144 13.91 9.58 15.27
C SER A 144 14.69 8.37 14.77
N ASP A 145 15.60 8.59 13.82
CA ASP A 145 16.57 7.64 13.29
C ASP A 145 17.47 7.03 14.40
N VAL A 146 16.92 6.20 15.29
CA VAL A 146 17.65 5.65 16.45
C VAL A 146 17.23 4.20 16.74
N GLU A 147 17.61 3.30 15.84
CA GLU A 147 18.22 2.02 16.23
C GLU A 147 19.53 1.97 15.42
N ALA A 148 20.54 2.72 15.85
CA ALA A 148 21.71 2.15 16.53
C ALA A 148 22.26 0.95 15.75
N GLU A 149 23.15 1.16 14.79
CA GLU A 149 24.59 0.91 15.06
C GLU A 149 24.82 0.33 16.46
N THR A 150 24.77 -0.98 16.56
CA THR A 150 25.40 -1.72 17.65
C THR A 150 25.89 -3.07 17.11
N GLY A 151 27.21 -3.16 16.95
CA GLY A 151 27.97 -4.42 16.84
C GLY A 151 28.38 -4.83 15.44
#